data_AF-A0A930SD02-F1
#
_entry.id   AF-A0A930SD02-F1
#
_cell.length_a   1.000
_cell.length_b   1.000
_cell.length_c   1.000
_cell.angle_alpha   90.00
_cell.angle_beta   90.00
_cell.angle_gamma   90.00
#
_symmetry.space_group_name_H-M   'P 1'
#
loop_
_entity.id
_entity.type
_entity.pdbx_description
1 polymer ?
#
loop_
_entity_poly.entity_id
_entity_poly.type
_entity_poly.pdbx_seq_one_letter_code
_entity_poly.pdbx_strand_id
1 'polypeptide(L)'
;MKTAFVFPGQGSQKVGMLQDLYNAYPIVKQRFEEADEALGYSISKLCFEGPDTELVKTANTQPAILTASVACYEVLKEQGFTPDIVGGHSLGEYSALVAAGVLNFKDAVYVVHKRGQYMQEAVPLGEGAMAAILALPREQVVAICEEVNASVGSVQAVNFN
;
A
#
# COMPACT_ATOMS: atom_id res chain seq x y z
N MET A 1 26.37 11.92 -0.51
CA MET A 1 25.74 10.64 -0.94
C MET A 1 24.27 10.95 -1.14
N LYS A 2 23.64 10.46 -2.22
CA LYS A 2 22.19 10.64 -2.39
C LYS A 2 21.43 9.49 -1.72
N THR A 3 20.30 9.78 -1.10
CA THR A 3 19.44 8.81 -0.41
C THR A 3 18.09 8.69 -1.11
N ALA A 4 17.52 7.49 -1.11
CA ALA A 4 16.20 7.23 -1.66
C ALA A 4 15.33 6.47 -0.65
N PHE A 5 14.08 6.89 -0.48
CA PHE A 5 13.08 6.15 0.30
C PHE A 5 12.12 5.45 -0.66
N VAL A 6 11.93 4.14 -0.46
CA VAL A 6 11.03 3.31 -1.27
C VAL A 6 9.91 2.80 -0.39
N PHE A 7 8.68 3.09 -0.77
CA PHE A 7 7.49 2.73 -0.02
C PHE A 7 6.90 1.40 -0.52
N PRO A 8 6.54 0.48 0.40
CA PRO A 8 6.01 -0.83 0.03
C PRO A 8 4.58 -0.74 -0.52
N GLY A 9 4.22 -1.71 -1.35
CA GLY A 9 2.86 -1.94 -1.78
C GLY A 9 2.04 -2.74 -0.77
N GLN A 10 0.92 -3.32 -1.22
CA GLN A 10 0.11 -4.24 -0.41
C GLN A 10 0.85 -5.54 -0.12
N GLY A 11 0.55 -6.17 1.02
CA GLY A 11 1.12 -7.45 1.46
C GLY A 11 1.88 -7.39 2.78
N SER A 12 2.28 -6.19 3.24
CA SER A 12 3.01 -5.99 4.49
C SER A 12 2.11 -5.65 5.69
N GLN A 13 0.80 -5.55 5.49
CA GLN A 13 -0.16 -5.27 6.57
C GLN A 13 -0.19 -6.41 7.58
N LYS A 14 -0.31 -6.07 8.86
CA LYS A 14 -0.52 -7.01 9.97
C LYS A 14 -1.22 -6.32 11.12
N VAL A 15 -2.04 -7.06 11.87
CA VAL A 15 -2.60 -6.55 13.13
C VAL A 15 -1.47 -6.20 14.11
N GLY A 16 -1.60 -5.07 14.79
CA GLY A 16 -0.57 -4.49 15.66
C GLY A 16 0.50 -3.68 14.92
N MET A 17 0.37 -3.47 13.60
CA MET A 17 1.32 -2.63 12.87
C MET A 17 1.35 -1.19 13.45
N LEU A 18 2.54 -0.60 13.50
CA LEU A 18 2.79 0.79 13.93
C LEU A 18 2.45 1.14 15.39
N GLN A 19 2.00 0.19 16.22
CA GLN A 19 1.56 0.47 17.58
C GLN A 19 2.69 1.03 18.48
N ASP A 20 3.92 0.49 18.35
CA ASP A 20 5.09 0.99 19.08
C ASP A 20 5.39 2.46 18.72
N LEU A 21 5.35 2.77 17.42
CA LEU A 21 5.59 4.12 16.92
C LEU A 21 4.46 5.08 17.29
N TYR A 22 3.21 4.60 17.29
CA TYR A 22 2.04 5.37 17.73
C TYR A 22 2.15 5.78 19.20
N ASN A 23 2.67 4.88 20.06
CA ASN A 23 2.88 5.17 21.48
C ASN A 23 4.09 6.07 21.73
N ALA A 24 5.10 6.02 20.87
CA ALA A 24 6.36 6.76 21.06
C ALA A 24 6.36 8.16 20.43
N TYR A 25 5.66 8.38 19.31
CA TYR A 25 5.77 9.59 18.50
C TYR A 25 4.40 10.30 18.30
N PRO A 26 4.24 11.54 18.77
CA PRO A 26 2.99 12.30 18.60
C PRO A 26 2.56 12.47 17.14
N ILE A 27 3.51 12.62 16.21
CA ILE A 27 3.22 12.76 14.78
C ILE A 27 2.53 11.52 14.19
N VAL A 28 2.89 10.33 14.68
CA VAL A 28 2.27 9.07 14.25
C VAL A 28 0.82 9.04 14.69
N LYS A 29 0.55 9.43 15.94
CA LYS A 29 -0.82 9.56 16.45
C LYS A 29 -1.64 10.54 15.61
N GLN A 30 -1.09 11.71 15.31
CA GLN A 30 -1.76 12.70 14.46
C GLN A 30 -2.07 12.14 13.06
N ARG A 31 -1.14 11.42 12.42
CA ARG A 31 -1.40 10.81 11.09
C ARG A 31 -2.54 9.79 11.13
N PHE A 32 -2.63 8.98 12.18
CA PHE A 32 -3.73 8.04 12.36
C PHE A 32 -5.07 8.75 12.64
N GLU A 33 -5.07 9.82 13.44
CA GLU A 33 -6.26 10.65 13.69
C GLU A 33 -6.76 11.29 12.39
N GLU A 34 -5.86 11.84 11.58
CA GLU A 34 -6.21 12.44 10.28
C GLU A 34 -6.74 11.39 9.28
N ALA A 35 -6.21 10.17 9.31
CA ALA A 35 -6.69 9.07 8.49
C ALA A 35 -8.08 8.59 8.93
N ASP A 36 -8.29 8.43 10.24
CA ASP A 36 -9.59 8.07 10.82
C ASP A 36 -10.67 9.11 10.43
N GLU A 37 -10.33 10.41 10.51
CA GLU A 37 -11.21 11.50 10.11
C GLU A 37 -11.52 11.47 8.61
N ALA A 38 -10.51 11.28 7.75
CA ALA A 38 -10.69 11.22 6.30
C ALA A 38 -11.57 10.04 5.84
N LEU A 39 -11.56 8.95 6.59
CA LEU A 39 -12.33 7.74 6.29
C LEU A 39 -13.72 7.74 6.94
N GLY A 40 -13.92 8.50 8.02
CA GLY A 40 -15.14 8.47 8.83
C GLY A 40 -15.29 7.19 9.67
N TYR A 41 -14.23 6.38 9.78
CA TYR A 41 -14.14 5.20 10.64
C TYR A 41 -12.72 5.01 11.14
N SER A 42 -12.54 4.22 12.20
CA SER A 42 -11.23 4.04 12.82
C SER A 42 -10.38 3.00 12.07
N ILE A 43 -9.54 3.46 11.15
CA ILE A 43 -8.50 2.64 10.53
C ILE A 43 -7.39 2.33 11.55
N SER A 44 -7.15 3.23 12.50
CA SER A 44 -6.23 3.00 13.62
C SER A 44 -6.63 1.77 14.43
N LYS A 45 -7.90 1.67 14.84
CA LYS A 45 -8.42 0.49 15.55
C LYS A 45 -8.25 -0.79 14.72
N LEU A 46 -8.55 -0.74 13.43
CA LEU A 46 -8.39 -1.91 12.56
C LEU A 46 -6.92 -2.34 12.44
N CYS A 47 -5.99 -1.39 12.31
CA CYS A 47 -4.55 -1.67 12.28
C CYS A 47 -4.04 -2.29 13.60
N PHE A 48 -4.54 -1.84 14.74
CA PHE A 48 -4.03 -2.24 16.05
C PHE A 48 -4.70 -3.50 16.61
N GLU A 49 -6.01 -3.63 16.44
CA GLU A 49 -6.82 -4.66 17.07
C GLU A 49 -7.35 -5.69 16.05
N GLY A 50 -7.39 -5.36 14.76
CA GLY A 50 -7.92 -6.23 13.73
C GLY A 50 -9.46 -6.29 13.71
N PRO A 51 -10.06 -7.41 13.27
CA PRO A 51 -9.41 -8.69 12.95
C PRO A 51 -8.62 -8.65 11.64
N ASP A 52 -7.67 -9.58 11.49
CA ASP A 52 -6.85 -9.70 10.29
C ASP A 52 -7.70 -9.87 9.02
N THR A 53 -8.79 -10.64 9.11
CA THR A 53 -9.75 -10.87 8.01
C THR A 53 -10.38 -9.61 7.44
N GLU A 54 -10.50 -8.54 8.26
CA GLU A 54 -10.96 -7.24 7.79
C GLU A 54 -9.80 -6.38 7.30
N LEU A 55 -8.63 -6.46 7.94
CA LEU A 55 -7.44 -5.69 7.57
C LEU A 55 -6.90 -6.11 6.19
N VAL A 56 -7.00 -7.39 5.81
CA VAL A 56 -6.56 -7.93 4.51
C VAL A 56 -7.49 -7.58 3.35
N LYS A 57 -8.68 -7.00 3.62
CA LYS A 57 -9.55 -6.50 2.54
C LYS A 57 -8.87 -5.31 1.88
N THR A 58 -8.73 -5.35 0.55
CA THR A 58 -8.06 -4.32 -0.25
C THR A 58 -8.50 -2.89 0.10
N ALA A 59 -9.80 -2.63 0.29
CA ALA A 59 -10.33 -1.33 0.69
C ALA A 59 -9.80 -0.81 2.04
N ASN A 60 -9.41 -1.71 2.95
CA ASN A 60 -8.83 -1.38 4.25
C ASN A 60 -7.30 -1.43 4.24
N THR A 61 -6.72 -2.43 3.58
CA THR A 61 -5.27 -2.60 3.47
C THR A 61 -4.60 -1.37 2.85
N GLN A 62 -5.21 -0.79 1.81
CA GLN A 62 -4.63 0.34 1.10
C GLN A 62 -4.46 1.59 1.97
N PRO A 63 -5.51 2.13 2.62
CA PRO A 63 -5.35 3.26 3.52
C PRO A 63 -4.51 2.93 4.76
N ALA A 64 -4.54 1.69 5.26
CA ALA A 64 -3.69 1.26 6.39
C ALA A 64 -2.20 1.37 6.07
N ILE A 65 -1.76 0.82 4.93
CA ILE A 65 -0.34 0.84 4.52
C ILE A 65 0.11 2.26 4.16
N LEU A 66 -0.74 3.04 3.50
CA LEU A 66 -0.42 4.45 3.21
C LEU A 66 -0.23 5.24 4.51
N THR A 67 -1.15 5.10 5.47
CA THR A 67 -1.08 5.78 6.78
C THR A 67 0.20 5.40 7.52
N ALA A 68 0.50 4.11 7.60
CA ALA A 68 1.72 3.63 8.25
C ALA A 68 3.00 4.10 7.55
N SER A 69 3.02 4.08 6.23
CA SER A 69 4.16 4.52 5.41
C SER A 69 4.47 5.99 5.62
N VAL A 70 3.44 6.84 5.56
CA VAL A 70 3.58 8.29 5.76
C VAL A 70 3.94 8.59 7.23
N ALA A 71 3.37 7.89 8.20
CA ALA A 71 3.72 8.06 9.61
C ALA A 71 5.20 7.71 9.88
N CYS A 72 5.71 6.60 9.33
CA CYS A 72 7.14 6.27 9.41
C CYS A 72 8.01 7.34 8.75
N TYR A 73 7.59 7.87 7.60
CA TYR A 73 8.32 8.93 6.91
C TYR A 73 8.39 10.21 7.74
N GLU A 74 7.30 10.64 8.36
CA GLU A 74 7.30 11.83 9.21
C GLU A 74 8.19 11.65 10.44
N VAL A 75 8.21 10.46 11.05
CA VAL A 75 9.17 10.17 12.14
C VAL A 75 10.61 10.29 11.65
N LEU A 76 10.96 9.70 10.51
CA LEU A 76 12.31 9.80 9.95
C LEU A 76 12.69 11.26 9.69
N LYS A 77 11.75 12.05 9.16
CA LYS A 77 11.94 13.48 8.88
C LYS A 77 12.16 14.29 10.16
N GLU A 78 11.40 14.03 11.23
CA GLU A 78 11.62 14.65 12.56
C GLU A 78 12.99 14.30 13.14
N GLN A 79 13.51 13.09 12.85
CA GLN A 79 14.86 12.67 13.23
C GLN A 79 15.95 13.23 12.29
N GLY A 80 15.61 14.10 11.34
CA GLY A 80 16.55 14.75 10.42
C GLY A 80 16.91 13.93 9.18
N PHE A 81 16.26 12.80 8.93
CA PHE A 81 16.46 12.01 7.72
C PHE A 81 15.51 12.45 6.61
N THR A 82 16.05 13.04 5.56
CA THR A 82 15.29 13.42 4.36
C THR A 82 15.89 12.76 3.12
N PRO A 83 15.07 12.19 2.22
CA PRO A 83 15.56 11.56 1.00
C PRO A 83 15.73 12.59 -0.13
N ASP A 84 16.67 12.34 -1.05
CA ASP A 84 16.77 13.07 -2.31
C ASP A 84 15.73 12.60 -3.34
N ILE A 85 15.28 11.34 -3.21
CA ILE A 85 14.40 10.66 -4.16
C ILE A 85 13.39 9.81 -3.38
N VAL A 86 12.14 9.81 -3.82
CA VAL A 86 11.12 8.88 -3.32
C VAL A 86 10.57 8.03 -4.46
N GLY A 87 10.17 6.80 -4.14
CA GLY A 87 9.48 5.91 -5.06
C GLY A 87 8.60 4.93 -4.30
N GLY A 88 7.70 4.23 -4.99
CA GLY A 88 6.86 3.25 -4.33
C GLY A 88 6.33 2.21 -5.29
N HIS A 89 6.08 1.02 -4.77
CA HIS A 89 5.57 -0.10 -5.57
C HIS A 89 4.05 -0.16 -5.46
N SER A 90 3.34 -0.07 -6.59
CA SER A 90 1.88 -0.16 -6.64
C SER A 90 1.22 0.86 -5.69
N LEU A 91 0.57 0.42 -4.61
CA LEU A 91 0.03 1.31 -3.57
C LEU A 91 1.08 2.26 -3.00
N GLY A 92 2.33 1.82 -2.84
CA GLY A 92 3.40 2.62 -2.26
C GLY A 92 3.68 3.90 -3.04
N GLU A 93 3.30 3.97 -4.33
CA GLU A 93 3.43 5.18 -5.14
C GLU A 93 2.62 6.35 -4.54
N TYR A 94 1.45 6.08 -3.96
CA TYR A 94 0.65 7.12 -3.29
C TYR A 94 1.35 7.64 -2.03
N SER A 95 1.99 6.76 -1.25
CA SER A 95 2.83 7.16 -0.12
C SER A 95 4.01 8.03 -0.58
N ALA A 96 4.65 7.67 -1.69
CA ALA A 96 5.74 8.46 -2.28
C ALA A 96 5.26 9.84 -2.74
N LEU A 97 4.09 9.93 -3.37
CA LEU A 97 3.48 11.20 -3.79
C LEU A 97 3.16 12.10 -2.60
N VAL A 98 2.69 11.54 -1.48
CA VAL A 98 2.49 12.30 -0.23
C VAL A 98 3.83 12.76 0.33
N ALA A 99 4.83 11.89 0.40
CA ALA A 99 6.15 12.23 0.92
C ALA A 99 6.85 13.34 0.09
N ALA A 100 6.61 13.35 -1.23
CA ALA A 100 7.07 14.38 -2.15
C ALA A 100 6.26 15.69 -2.10
N GLY A 101 5.16 15.74 -1.35
CA GLY A 101 4.28 16.91 -1.27
C GLY A 101 3.39 17.12 -2.49
N VAL A 102 3.23 16.11 -3.36
CA VAL A 102 2.39 16.17 -4.56
C VAL A 102 0.91 15.94 -4.21
N LEU A 103 0.64 15.05 -3.25
CA LEU A 103 -0.70 14.77 -2.74
C LEU A 103 -0.81 15.13 -1.27
N ASN A 104 -1.92 15.75 -0.87
CA ASN A 104 -2.24 15.92 0.54
C ASN A 104 -2.54 14.55 1.17
N PHE A 105 -2.12 14.37 2.43
CA PHE A 105 -2.27 13.09 3.12
C PHE A 105 -3.73 12.62 3.23
N LYS A 106 -4.66 13.47 3.71
CA LYS A 106 -6.08 13.12 3.85
C LYS A 106 -6.73 12.75 2.50
N ASP A 107 -6.42 13.51 1.45
CA ASP A 107 -6.90 13.22 0.09
C ASP A 107 -6.35 11.88 -0.39
N ALA A 108 -5.07 11.59 -0.14
CA ALA A 108 -4.45 10.33 -0.51
C ALA A 108 -5.09 9.14 0.24
N VAL A 109 -5.37 9.27 1.54
CA VAL A 109 -6.10 8.26 2.33
C VAL A 109 -7.47 7.96 1.70
N TYR A 110 -8.24 8.99 1.39
CA TYR A 110 -9.54 8.85 0.75
C TYR A 110 -9.45 8.18 -0.63
N VAL A 111 -8.50 8.63 -1.46
CA VAL A 111 -8.27 8.10 -2.81
C VAL A 111 -7.87 6.63 -2.77
N VAL A 112 -6.94 6.22 -1.90
CA VAL A 112 -6.52 4.81 -1.84
C VAL A 112 -7.58 3.90 -1.23
N HIS A 113 -8.45 4.42 -0.35
CA HIS A 113 -9.64 3.70 0.08
C HIS A 113 -10.58 3.44 -1.11
N LYS A 114 -10.89 4.47 -1.90
CA LYS A 114 -11.70 4.33 -3.12
C LYS A 114 -11.07 3.38 -4.14
N ARG A 115 -9.75 3.49 -4.37
CA ARG A 115 -9.00 2.56 -5.22
C ARG A 115 -9.17 1.12 -4.75
N GLY A 116 -9.07 0.87 -3.44
CA GLY A 116 -9.27 -0.45 -2.89
C GLY A 116 -10.71 -0.97 -3.02
N GLN A 117 -11.71 -0.10 -2.88
CA GLN A 117 -13.13 -0.44 -3.12
C GLN A 117 -13.35 -0.83 -4.59
N TYR A 118 -12.90 0.01 -5.53
CA TYR A 118 -13.08 -0.26 -6.96
C TYR A 118 -12.35 -1.52 -7.43
N MET A 119 -11.19 -1.84 -6.85
CA MET A 119 -10.51 -3.10 -7.12
C MET A 119 -11.32 -4.33 -6.65
N GLN A 120 -12.03 -4.23 -5.53
CA GLN A 120 -12.89 -5.32 -5.03
C GLN A 120 -14.20 -5.43 -5.80
N GLU A 121 -14.74 -4.32 -6.29
CA GLU A 121 -15.96 -4.30 -7.12
C GLU A 121 -15.70 -4.84 -8.53
N ALA A 122 -14.50 -4.63 -9.07
CA ALA A 122 -14.15 -5.04 -10.43
C ALA A 122 -14.05 -6.56 -10.61
N VAL A 123 -13.65 -7.30 -9.57
CA VAL A 123 -13.52 -8.76 -9.60
C VAL A 123 -14.04 -9.35 -8.28
N PRO A 124 -15.10 -10.17 -8.31
CA PRO A 124 -15.65 -10.81 -7.12
C PRO A 124 -14.60 -11.59 -6.32
N LEU A 125 -14.77 -11.66 -5.00
CA LEU A 125 -13.91 -12.47 -4.14
C LEU A 125 -13.93 -13.94 -4.58
N GLY A 126 -12.75 -14.50 -4.80
CA GLY A 126 -12.57 -15.88 -5.28
C GLY A 126 -12.49 -16.02 -6.79
N GLU A 127 -12.70 -14.93 -7.54
CA GLU A 127 -12.46 -14.88 -8.99
C GLU A 127 -11.11 -14.23 -9.28
N GLY A 128 -10.31 -14.88 -10.13
CA GLY A 128 -8.93 -14.46 -10.41
C GLY A 128 -7.93 -14.89 -9.33
N ALA A 129 -6.66 -14.90 -9.72
CA ALA A 129 -5.55 -15.24 -8.84
C ALA A 129 -4.26 -14.55 -9.31
N MET A 130 -3.26 -14.53 -8.45
CA MET A 130 -1.92 -14.08 -8.79
C MET A 130 -0.91 -15.16 -8.40
N ALA A 131 0.15 -15.30 -9.18
CA ALA A 131 1.26 -16.22 -8.92
C ALA A 131 2.59 -15.48 -9.02
N ALA A 132 3.54 -15.85 -8.16
CA ALA A 132 4.92 -15.38 -8.24
C ALA A 132 5.75 -16.38 -9.06
N ILE A 133 6.34 -15.90 -10.16
CA ILE A 133 7.22 -16.70 -11.00
C ILE A 133 8.67 -16.34 -10.67
N LEU A 134 9.48 -17.34 -10.32
CA LEU A 134 10.87 -17.15 -9.94
C LEU A 134 11.79 -17.67 -11.04
N ALA A 135 12.89 -16.95 -11.27
CA ALA A 135 14.00 -17.37 -12.13
C ALA A 135 13.64 -17.67 -13.61
N LEU A 136 12.53 -17.10 -14.13
CA LEU A 136 12.17 -17.19 -15.55
C LEU A 136 12.39 -15.84 -16.24
N PRO A 137 13.02 -15.78 -17.43
CA PRO A 137 13.20 -14.53 -18.16
C PRO A 137 11.87 -13.83 -18.48
N ARG A 138 11.88 -12.50 -18.42
CA ARG A 138 10.70 -11.65 -18.65
C ARG A 138 9.99 -11.98 -19.96
N GLU A 139 10.76 -12.16 -21.03
CA GLU A 139 10.27 -12.42 -22.37
C GLU A 139 9.53 -13.75 -22.44
N GLN A 140 10.00 -14.76 -21.71
CA GLN A 140 9.34 -16.07 -21.64
C GLN A 140 8.04 -16.00 -20.85
N VAL A 141 8.01 -15.27 -19.74
CA VAL A 141 6.75 -15.07 -18.97
C VAL A 141 5.69 -14.40 -19.83
N VAL A 142 6.07 -13.38 -20.61
CA VAL A 142 5.16 -12.68 -21.52
C VAL A 142 4.65 -13.62 -22.62
N ALA A 143 5.55 -14.36 -23.29
CA ALA A 143 5.16 -15.31 -24.33
C ALA A 143 4.22 -16.41 -23.82
N ILE A 144 4.46 -16.94 -22.62
CA ILE A 144 3.57 -17.92 -21.98
C ILE A 144 2.20 -17.31 -21.71
N CYS A 145 2.13 -16.07 -21.21
CA CYS A 145 0.86 -15.39 -20.99
C CYS A 145 0.08 -15.22 -22.32
N GLU A 146 0.75 -14.86 -23.41
CA GLU A 146 0.15 -14.74 -24.74
C GLU A 146 -0.43 -16.08 -25.25
N GLU A 147 0.32 -17.18 -25.10
CA GLU A 147 -0.13 -18.52 -25.51
C GLU A 147 -1.37 -18.97 -24.70
N VAL A 148 -1.36 -18.75 -23.38
CA VAL A 148 -2.49 -19.08 -22.49
C VAL A 148 -3.71 -18.22 -22.80
N ASN A 149 -3.52 -16.92 -23.09
CA ASN A 149 -4.60 -16.02 -23.49
C ASN A 149 -5.31 -16.48 -24.77
N ALA A 150 -4.60 -17.12 -25.69
CA ALA A 150 -5.17 -17.58 -26.96
C ALA A 150 -6.09 -18.82 -26.81
N SER A 151 -6.00 -19.57 -25.71
CA SER A 151 -6.58 -20.91 -25.63
C SER A 151 -7.30 -21.26 -24.31
N VAL A 152 -6.96 -20.60 -23.19
CA VAL A 152 -7.45 -20.98 -21.85
C VAL A 152 -8.25 -19.84 -21.21
N GLY A 153 -7.67 -18.65 -21.10
CA GLY A 153 -8.27 -17.53 -20.39
C GLY A 153 -7.29 -16.39 -20.12
N SER A 154 -7.81 -15.29 -19.56
CA SER A 154 -7.04 -14.06 -19.34
C SER A 154 -5.94 -14.23 -18.28
N VAL A 155 -4.69 -14.01 -18.68
CA VAL A 155 -3.51 -13.97 -17.81
C VAL A 155 -2.53 -12.91 -18.30
N GLN A 156 -1.90 -12.19 -17.38
CA GLN A 156 -0.93 -11.15 -17.71
C GLN A 156 0.23 -11.12 -16.72
N ALA A 157 1.42 -10.78 -17.23
CA ALA A 157 2.59 -10.47 -16.42
C ALA A 157 2.47 -9.03 -15.90
N VAL A 158 2.08 -8.87 -14.63
CA VAL A 158 1.72 -7.55 -14.07
C VAL A 158 2.82 -6.89 -13.24
N ASN A 159 3.77 -7.64 -12.70
CA ASN A 159 4.88 -7.09 -11.90
C ASN A 159 6.21 -7.74 -12.31
N PHE A 160 7.18 -6.91 -12.70
CA PHE A 160 8.57 -7.32 -12.93
C PHE A 160 9.40 -6.73 -11.80
N ASN A 161 9.68 -7.57 -10.80
CA ASN A 161 10.32 -7.21 -9.54
C ASN A 161 11.79 -7.65 -9.51
#